data_AF-A0A965PZX0-F1
#
_entry.id   AF-A0A965PZX0-F1
#
_cell.length_a   1.000
_cell.length_b   1.000
_cell.length_c   1.000
_cell.angle_alpha   90.00
_cell.angle_beta   90.00
_cell.angle_gamma   90.00
#
_symmetry.space_group_name_H-M   'P 1'
#
loop_
_entity.id
_entity.type
_entity.pdbx_description
1 polymer ?
#
loop_
_entity_poly.entity_id
_entity_poly.type
_entity_poly.pdbx_seq_one_letter_code
_entity_poly.pdbx_strand_id
1 'polypeptide(L)'
;DTQSWVLLGRTYRSQDQFDAALDAYNRAIALDPNNRVAIERAEVIAAKNGGQFAGEPWAVINSILKKDPKDGSALLMAGSAAFSEGRFKQALAYWSALRPQLADGSPEAMAVDNALRAAAEKAGVETPAPKAAAPGAAGARISGRVTLPDAIKKQVRPTDVVFIYAQAEQGSPMPLAILRTTVQALPFDFSLDDSLAMSPQARLSGQSHVTLKARVSPSGQAMPQAGDWIGTLPHVAVGAQRLVLTIDEMVK
;
A
#
# COMPACT_ATOMS: atom_id res chain seq x y z
N ASP A 1 -27.75 -9.20 25.50
CA ASP A 1 -27.24 -7.94 26.11
C ASP A 1 -26.76 -7.00 25.00
N THR A 2 -26.26 -5.80 25.33
CA THR A 2 -25.72 -4.85 24.34
C THR A 2 -24.66 -5.48 23.43
N GLN A 3 -23.71 -6.24 24.00
CA GLN A 3 -22.60 -6.83 23.25
C GLN A 3 -23.07 -7.86 22.21
N SER A 4 -24.09 -8.64 22.54
CA SER A 4 -24.72 -9.59 21.61
C SER A 4 -25.25 -8.88 20.35
N TRP A 5 -25.89 -7.72 20.52
CA TRP A 5 -26.40 -6.91 19.40
C TRP A 5 -25.29 -6.29 18.56
N VAL A 6 -24.18 -5.86 19.20
CA VAL A 6 -23.00 -5.35 18.48
C VAL A 6 -22.37 -6.44 17.61
N LEU A 7 -22.18 -7.64 18.16
CA LEU A 7 -21.62 -8.77 17.41
C LEU A 7 -22.51 -9.16 16.24
N LEU A 8 -23.83 -9.17 16.45
CA LEU A 8 -24.79 -9.43 15.38
C LEU A 8 -24.68 -8.36 14.27
N GLY A 9 -24.61 -7.08 14.63
CA GLY A 9 -24.41 -5.99 13.66
C GLY A 9 -23.13 -6.15 12.84
N ARG A 10 -22.01 -6.49 13.50
CA ARG A 10 -20.73 -6.76 12.81
C ARG A 10 -20.81 -7.95 11.86
N THR A 11 -21.54 -9.00 12.25
CA THR A 11 -21.75 -10.21 11.44
C THR A 11 -22.57 -9.90 10.19
N TYR A 12 -23.63 -9.11 10.32
CA TYR A 12 -24.41 -8.65 9.17
C TYR A 12 -23.59 -7.74 8.25
N ARG A 13 -22.79 -6.83 8.83
CA ARG A 13 -21.90 -5.95 8.07
C ARG A 13 -20.88 -6.75 7.26
N SER A 14 -20.27 -7.80 7.81
CA SER A 14 -19.30 -8.62 7.07
C SER A 14 -19.93 -9.46 5.94
N GLN A 15 -21.26 -9.55 5.91
CA GLN A 15 -22.04 -10.19 4.85
C GLN A 15 -22.69 -9.15 3.90
N ASP A 16 -22.28 -7.88 4.00
CA ASP A 16 -22.87 -6.73 3.27
C ASP A 16 -24.39 -6.55 3.48
N GLN A 17 -24.95 -7.14 4.54
CA GLN A 17 -26.35 -6.98 4.94
C GLN A 17 -26.55 -5.71 5.75
N PHE A 18 -26.37 -4.55 5.10
CA PHE A 18 -26.30 -3.26 5.79
C PHE A 18 -27.57 -2.91 6.58
N ASP A 19 -28.77 -3.17 6.06
CA ASP A 19 -30.01 -2.87 6.78
C ASP A 19 -30.14 -3.66 8.09
N ALA A 20 -29.87 -4.97 8.03
CA ALA A 20 -29.86 -5.83 9.22
C ALA A 20 -28.78 -5.42 10.23
N ALA A 21 -27.61 -4.99 9.74
CA ALA A 21 -26.55 -4.45 10.58
C ALA A 21 -26.99 -3.17 11.31
N LEU A 22 -27.64 -2.24 10.60
CA LEU A 22 -28.17 -1.01 11.20
C LEU A 22 -29.21 -1.28 12.27
N ASP A 23 -30.13 -2.22 12.03
CA ASP A 23 -31.15 -2.61 13.02
C ASP A 23 -30.51 -3.17 14.30
N ALA A 24 -29.51 -4.05 14.16
CA ALA A 24 -28.79 -4.61 15.29
C ALA A 24 -28.03 -3.52 16.07
N TYR A 25 -27.36 -2.60 15.37
CA TYR A 25 -26.68 -1.48 16.02
C TYR A 25 -27.65 -0.50 16.70
N ASN A 26 -28.82 -0.23 16.11
CA ASN A 26 -29.86 0.58 16.74
C ASN A 26 -30.33 -0.03 18.07
N ARG A 27 -30.50 -1.36 18.10
CA ARG A 27 -30.85 -2.09 19.34
C ARG A 27 -29.73 -1.99 20.38
N ALA A 28 -28.47 -2.11 19.98
CA ALA A 28 -27.33 -1.95 20.88
C ALA A 28 -27.27 -0.54 21.50
N ILE A 29 -27.43 0.51 20.68
CA ILE A 29 -27.39 1.91 21.12
C ILE A 29 -28.57 2.24 22.05
N ALA A 30 -29.76 1.68 21.80
CA ALA A 30 -30.91 1.86 22.68
C ALA A 30 -30.71 1.26 24.08
N LEU A 31 -29.89 0.20 24.19
CA LEU A 31 -29.56 -0.45 25.47
C LEU A 31 -28.40 0.25 26.19
N ASP A 32 -27.45 0.83 25.45
CA ASP A 32 -26.34 1.61 26.00
C ASP A 32 -25.96 2.77 25.06
N PRO A 33 -26.50 3.98 25.32
CA PRO A 33 -26.23 5.18 24.51
C PRO A 33 -24.78 5.68 24.55
N ASN A 34 -23.95 5.19 25.48
CA ASN A 34 -22.55 5.60 25.62
C ASN A 34 -21.58 4.75 24.79
N ASN A 35 -22.08 3.75 24.07
CA ASN A 35 -21.23 2.79 23.40
C ASN A 35 -20.62 3.37 22.10
N ARG A 36 -19.33 3.05 21.85
CA ARG A 36 -18.59 3.37 20.62
C ARG A 36 -19.27 2.86 19.33
N VAL A 37 -20.26 1.98 19.46
CA VAL A 37 -21.08 1.41 18.37
C VAL A 37 -21.67 2.46 17.42
N ALA A 38 -21.91 3.68 17.89
CA ALA A 38 -22.35 4.77 17.02
C ALA A 38 -21.41 4.98 15.82
N ILE A 39 -20.10 4.80 16.01
CA ILE A 39 -19.11 4.94 14.93
C ILE A 39 -19.21 3.80 13.91
N GLU A 40 -19.38 2.56 14.38
CA GLU A 40 -19.57 1.40 13.50
C GLU A 40 -20.88 1.50 12.72
N ARG A 41 -21.93 2.02 13.35
CA ARG A 41 -23.19 2.30 12.67
C ARG A 41 -23.01 3.38 11.60
N ALA A 42 -22.26 4.44 11.90
CA ALA A 42 -21.93 5.49 10.93
C ALA A 42 -21.15 4.94 9.72
N GLU A 43 -20.23 3.99 9.92
CA GLU A 43 -19.54 3.28 8.82
C GLU A 43 -20.53 2.55 7.92
N VAL A 44 -21.50 1.83 8.49
CA VAL A 44 -22.50 1.09 7.71
C VAL A 44 -23.39 2.03 6.90
N ILE A 45 -23.83 3.15 7.48
CA ILE A 45 -24.60 4.17 6.75
C ILE A 45 -23.78 4.71 5.57
N ALA A 46 -22.50 5.03 5.80
CA ALA A 46 -21.64 5.52 4.74
C ALA A 46 -21.41 4.49 3.64
N ALA A 47 -21.18 3.22 4.01
CA ALA A 47 -21.03 2.11 3.06
C ALA A 47 -22.29 1.96 2.19
N LYS A 48 -23.48 2.00 2.80
CA LYS A 48 -24.76 1.95 2.08
C LYS A 48 -24.94 3.15 1.13
N ASN A 49 -24.40 4.31 1.49
CA ASN A 49 -24.46 5.54 0.68
C ASN A 49 -23.25 5.70 -0.26
N GLY A 50 -22.58 4.61 -0.65
CA GLY A 50 -21.47 4.64 -1.61
C GLY A 50 -20.21 5.33 -1.09
N GLY A 51 -19.96 5.24 0.22
CA GLY A 51 -18.80 5.85 0.89
C GLY A 51 -18.99 7.34 1.24
N GLN A 52 -20.23 7.85 1.16
CA GLN A 52 -20.55 9.23 1.53
C GLN A 52 -20.87 9.33 3.03
N PHE A 53 -20.18 10.25 3.70
CA PHE A 53 -20.32 10.46 5.14
C PHE A 53 -21.21 11.66 5.49
N ALA A 54 -21.79 12.33 4.49
CA ALA A 54 -22.66 13.47 4.69
C ALA A 54 -23.86 13.13 5.61
N GLY A 55 -24.23 14.08 6.47
CA GLY A 55 -25.34 13.94 7.41
C GLY A 55 -24.94 13.26 8.71
N GLU A 56 -25.73 12.26 9.12
CA GLU A 56 -25.57 11.57 10.41
C GLU A 56 -24.16 11.00 10.64
N PRO A 57 -23.51 10.31 9.67
CA PRO A 57 -22.17 9.76 9.88
C PRO A 57 -21.15 10.83 10.28
N TRP A 58 -21.15 11.97 9.57
CA TRP A 58 -20.28 13.10 9.91
C TRP A 58 -20.59 13.69 11.29
N ALA A 59 -21.86 13.79 11.67
CA ALA A 59 -22.25 14.28 13.00
C ALA A 59 -21.69 13.39 14.12
N VAL A 60 -21.75 12.06 13.95
CA VAL A 60 -21.17 11.09 14.89
C VAL A 60 -19.66 11.25 14.97
N ILE A 61 -18.96 11.25 13.83
CA ILE A 61 -17.50 11.41 13.76
C ILE A 61 -17.06 12.70 14.49
N ASN A 62 -17.72 13.82 14.19
CA ASN A 62 -17.40 15.11 14.80
C ASN A 62 -17.68 15.13 16.31
N SER A 63 -18.73 14.45 16.77
CA SER A 63 -19.02 14.33 18.21
C SER A 63 -17.93 13.57 18.96
N ILE A 64 -17.34 12.54 18.34
CA ILE A 64 -16.25 11.75 18.92
C ILE A 64 -14.97 12.58 18.93
N LEU A 65 -14.60 13.19 17.81
CA LEU A 65 -13.42 14.06 17.74
C LEU A 65 -13.49 15.27 18.67
N LYS A 66 -14.69 15.77 18.98
CA LYS A 66 -14.86 16.86 19.96
C LYS A 66 -14.57 16.39 21.40
N LYS A 67 -14.88 15.13 21.72
CA LYS A 67 -14.62 14.54 23.05
C LYS A 67 -13.17 14.07 23.17
N ASP A 68 -12.68 13.40 22.14
CA ASP A 68 -11.30 12.92 22.01
C ASP A 68 -10.75 13.29 20.62
N PRO A 69 -10.01 14.41 20.52
CA PRO A 69 -9.41 14.85 19.26
C PRO A 69 -8.37 13.88 18.68
N LYS A 70 -7.91 12.90 19.47
CA LYS A 70 -6.92 11.91 19.06
C LYS A 70 -7.54 10.53 18.82
N ASP A 71 -8.86 10.36 18.87
CA ASP A 71 -9.49 9.07 18.62
C ASP A 71 -9.17 8.58 17.20
N GLY A 72 -8.39 7.49 17.11
CA GLY A 72 -7.84 7.02 15.85
C GLY A 72 -8.89 6.59 14.83
N SER A 73 -9.96 5.93 15.29
CA SER A 73 -11.06 5.51 14.41
C SER A 73 -11.80 6.72 13.84
N ALA A 74 -12.08 7.72 14.68
CA ALA A 74 -12.76 8.93 14.23
C ALA A 74 -11.88 9.77 13.29
N LEU A 75 -10.57 9.85 13.54
CA LEU A 75 -9.62 10.52 12.62
C LEU A 75 -9.55 9.79 11.27
N LEU A 76 -9.51 8.46 11.26
CA LEU A 76 -9.48 7.67 10.04
C LEU A 76 -10.73 7.95 9.19
N MET A 77 -11.91 7.88 9.80
CA MET A 77 -13.18 8.11 9.12
C MET A 77 -13.35 9.56 8.68
N ALA A 78 -12.92 10.53 9.50
CA ALA A 78 -12.99 11.93 9.15
C ALA A 78 -12.14 12.25 7.92
N GLY A 79 -10.95 11.64 7.82
CA GLY A 79 -10.11 11.75 6.64
C GLY A 79 -10.77 11.16 5.39
N SER A 80 -11.33 9.96 5.49
CA SER A 80 -12.04 9.29 4.38
C SER A 80 -13.26 10.08 3.92
N ALA A 81 -14.04 10.61 4.86
CA ALA A 81 -15.19 11.49 4.60
C ALA A 81 -14.77 12.78 3.86
N ALA A 82 -13.74 13.45 4.37
CA ALA A 82 -13.23 14.66 3.74
C ALA A 82 -12.69 14.37 2.33
N PHE A 83 -12.04 13.23 2.12
CA PHE A 83 -11.53 12.84 0.81
C PHE A 83 -12.63 12.55 -0.20
N SER A 84 -13.68 11.80 0.18
CA SER A 84 -14.78 11.47 -0.73
C SER A 84 -15.60 12.69 -1.15
N GLU A 85 -15.63 13.73 -0.31
CA GLU A 85 -16.29 15.01 -0.60
C GLU A 85 -15.38 16.05 -1.28
N GLY A 86 -14.17 15.66 -1.69
CA GLY A 86 -13.23 16.56 -2.37
C GLY A 86 -12.53 17.58 -1.46
N ARG A 87 -12.71 17.48 -0.13
CA ARG A 87 -12.08 18.33 0.89
C ARG A 87 -10.67 17.83 1.22
N PHE A 88 -9.82 17.70 0.20
CA PHE A 88 -8.51 17.01 0.30
C PHE A 88 -7.56 17.59 1.36
N LYS A 89 -7.55 18.91 1.56
CA LYS A 89 -6.75 19.55 2.63
C LYS A 89 -7.18 19.14 4.03
N GLN A 90 -8.49 18.95 4.25
CA GLN A 90 -9.02 18.47 5.53
C GLN A 90 -8.70 16.98 5.71
N ALA A 91 -8.80 16.19 4.64
CA ALA A 91 -8.41 14.77 4.66
C ALA A 91 -6.95 14.59 5.08
N LEU A 92 -6.05 15.39 4.49
CA LEU A 92 -4.64 15.45 4.89
C LEU A 92 -4.48 15.72 6.38
N ALA A 93 -5.19 16.71 6.93
CA ALA A 93 -5.08 17.08 8.34
C ALA A 93 -5.47 15.92 9.28
N TYR A 94 -6.59 15.25 9.02
CA TYR A 94 -7.05 14.14 9.84
C TYR A 94 -6.11 12.93 9.77
N TRP A 95 -5.72 12.51 8.57
CA TRP A 95 -4.81 11.37 8.42
C TRP A 95 -3.40 11.66 8.91
N SER A 96 -2.94 12.92 8.84
CA SER A 96 -1.64 13.32 9.39
C SER A 96 -1.65 13.30 10.92
N ALA A 97 -2.78 13.60 11.54
CA ALA A 97 -2.96 13.47 12.99
C ALA A 97 -3.06 12.00 13.45
N LEU A 98 -3.60 11.13 12.59
CA LEU A 98 -3.69 9.68 12.86
C LEU A 98 -2.34 8.97 12.71
N ARG A 99 -1.57 9.29 11.67
CA ARG A 99 -0.37 8.53 11.27
C ARG A 99 0.64 8.24 12.40
N PRO A 100 0.94 9.17 13.33
CA PRO A 100 1.87 8.93 14.42
C PRO A 100 1.36 7.92 15.47
N GLN A 101 0.07 7.59 15.46
CA GLN A 101 -0.53 6.61 16.38
C GLN A 101 -0.38 5.18 15.87
N LEU A 102 -0.01 5.00 14.60
CA LEU A 102 0.09 3.70 13.96
C LEU A 102 1.53 3.21 14.01
N ALA A 103 1.70 1.91 14.26
CA ALA A 103 3.01 1.28 14.25
C ALA A 103 3.61 1.35 12.84
N ASP A 104 4.87 1.77 12.74
CA ASP A 104 5.53 1.86 11.45
C ASP A 104 5.58 0.50 10.75
N GLY A 105 5.29 0.49 9.45
CA GLY A 105 5.25 -0.73 8.64
C GLY A 105 3.99 -1.59 8.84
N SER A 106 3.04 -1.21 9.70
CA SER A 106 1.76 -1.92 9.78
C SER A 106 0.93 -1.72 8.50
N PRO A 107 0.05 -2.68 8.14
CA PRO A 107 -0.86 -2.51 7.00
C PRO A 107 -1.69 -1.23 7.09
N GLU A 108 -2.12 -0.85 8.29
CA GLU A 108 -2.87 0.38 8.56
C GLU A 108 -2.03 1.63 8.33
N ALA A 109 -0.78 1.65 8.80
CA ALA A 109 0.13 2.77 8.55
C ALA A 109 0.39 2.95 7.04
N MET A 110 0.59 1.86 6.30
CA MET A 110 0.76 1.89 4.85
C MET A 110 -0.49 2.40 4.13
N ALA A 111 -1.69 1.97 4.56
CA ALA A 111 -2.95 2.44 3.99
C ALA A 111 -3.13 3.96 4.22
N VAL A 112 -2.83 4.45 5.42
CA VAL A 112 -2.87 5.88 5.75
C VAL A 112 -1.82 6.66 4.97
N ASP A 113 -0.61 6.13 4.80
CA ASP A 113 0.45 6.76 4.01
C ASP A 113 0.07 6.91 2.52
N ASN A 114 -0.58 5.90 1.96
CA ASN A 114 -1.10 5.96 0.60
C ASN A 114 -2.26 6.96 0.47
N ALA A 115 -3.16 7.00 1.45
CA ALA A 115 -4.28 7.96 1.49
C ALA A 115 -3.78 9.41 1.59
N LEU A 116 -2.76 9.65 2.42
CA LEU A 116 -2.08 10.95 2.54
C LEU A 116 -1.49 11.40 1.20
N ARG A 117 -0.81 10.51 0.47
CA ARG A 117 -0.24 10.83 -0.84
C ARG A 117 -1.32 11.19 -1.86
N ALA A 118 -2.38 10.37 -1.95
CA ALA A 118 -3.49 10.61 -2.85
C ALA A 118 -4.20 11.95 -2.54
N ALA A 119 -4.35 12.29 -1.26
CA ALA A 119 -4.94 13.56 -0.86
C ALA A 119 -4.04 14.76 -1.17
N ALA A 120 -2.71 14.63 -1.02
CA ALA A 120 -1.76 15.68 -1.37
C ALA A 120 -1.78 16.01 -2.86
N GLU A 121 -1.71 14.98 -3.71
CA GLU A 121 -1.81 15.10 -5.16
C GLU A 121 -3.09 15.84 -5.57
N LYS A 122 -4.24 15.43 -5.04
CA LYS A 122 -5.53 16.05 -5.36
C LYS A 122 -5.70 17.45 -4.75
N ALA A 123 -5.03 17.75 -3.63
CA ALA A 123 -5.05 19.07 -3.01
C ALA A 123 -4.16 20.09 -3.74
N GLY A 124 -3.37 19.66 -4.74
CA GLY A 124 -2.36 20.52 -5.38
C GLY A 124 -1.29 21.00 -4.40
N VAL A 125 -1.13 20.29 -3.28
CA VAL A 125 -0.07 20.54 -2.32
C VAL A 125 1.08 19.65 -2.76
N GLU A 126 2.18 20.25 -3.20
CA GLU A 126 3.45 19.51 -3.29
C GLU A 126 3.72 18.95 -1.90
N THR A 127 3.45 17.66 -1.71
CA THR A 127 4.09 16.92 -0.63
C THR A 127 5.58 17.17 -0.78
N PRO A 128 6.29 17.55 0.29
CA PRO A 128 7.74 17.54 0.26
C PRO A 128 8.13 16.18 -0.32
N ALA A 129 8.91 16.20 -1.42
CA ALA A 129 9.58 15.01 -1.91
C ALA A 129 10.10 14.25 -0.69
N PRO A 130 9.89 12.92 -0.60
CA PRO A 130 9.99 12.18 0.65
C PRO A 130 11.24 12.64 1.39
N LYS A 131 11.03 13.36 2.51
CA LYS A 131 12.12 13.64 3.44
C LYS A 131 12.62 12.26 3.79
N ALA A 132 13.81 11.92 3.31
CA ALA A 132 14.40 10.60 3.43
C ALA A 132 14.06 10.07 4.81
N ALA A 133 13.17 9.07 4.86
CA ALA A 133 12.77 8.48 6.13
C ALA A 133 14.06 8.03 6.80
N ALA A 134 14.18 8.33 8.10
CA ALA A 134 15.29 7.84 8.89
C ALA A 134 15.45 6.33 8.64
N PRO A 135 16.67 5.84 8.41
CA PRO A 135 16.92 4.43 8.11
C PRO A 135 16.54 3.61 9.34
N GLY A 136 15.36 2.99 9.37
CA GLY A 136 14.93 2.26 10.56
C GLY A 136 13.62 1.48 10.50
N ALA A 137 12.68 1.80 9.61
CA ALA A 137 11.40 1.08 9.54
C ALA A 137 11.06 0.58 8.13
N ALA A 138 12.07 0.04 7.44
CA ALA A 138 11.85 -0.76 6.24
C ALA A 138 11.48 -2.18 6.69
N GLY A 139 10.19 -2.52 6.64
CA GLY A 139 9.84 -3.89 6.28
C GLY A 139 10.63 -4.24 5.02
N ALA A 140 11.22 -5.44 4.97
CA ALA A 140 12.19 -5.90 3.98
C ALA A 140 11.92 -5.43 2.54
N ARG A 141 12.44 -4.24 2.21
CA ARG A 141 12.16 -3.54 0.97
C ARG A 141 13.45 -3.14 0.30
N ILE A 142 13.60 -3.51 -0.96
CA ILE A 142 14.74 -3.12 -1.78
C ILE A 142 14.24 -2.13 -2.83
N SER A 143 14.87 -0.97 -2.95
CA SER A 143 14.47 0.05 -3.92
C SER A 143 15.64 0.66 -4.66
N GLY A 144 15.38 1.11 -5.87
CA GLY A 144 16.40 1.68 -6.73
C GLY A 144 15.86 2.08 -8.10
N ARG A 145 16.77 2.34 -9.02
CA ARG A 145 16.49 2.70 -10.40
C ARG A 145 17.11 1.68 -11.34
N VAL A 146 16.31 1.14 -12.24
CA VAL A 146 16.80 0.33 -13.36
C VAL A 146 17.07 1.23 -14.55
N THR A 147 18.22 1.03 -15.19
CA THR A 147 18.64 1.78 -16.37
C THR A 147 19.05 0.84 -17.50
N LEU A 148 18.87 1.31 -18.73
CA LEU A 148 19.29 0.63 -19.94
C LEU A 148 20.19 1.59 -20.74
N PRO A 149 21.46 1.24 -21.00
CA PRO A 149 22.36 2.04 -21.83
C PRO A 149 21.80 2.26 -23.23
N ASP A 150 22.06 3.44 -23.81
CA ASP A 150 21.53 3.80 -25.14
C ASP A 150 22.04 2.89 -26.26
N ALA A 151 23.23 2.30 -26.09
CA ALA A 151 23.77 1.30 -27.02
C ALA A 151 22.89 0.04 -27.10
N ILE A 152 22.24 -0.34 -25.99
CA ILE A 152 21.38 -1.52 -25.91
C ILE A 152 19.94 -1.15 -26.26
N LYS A 153 19.46 0.05 -25.92
CA LYS A 153 18.12 0.55 -26.34
C LYS A 153 17.86 0.41 -27.84
N LYS A 154 18.89 0.52 -28.68
CA LYS A 154 18.79 0.36 -30.14
C LYS A 154 18.61 -1.09 -30.60
N GLN A 155 18.86 -2.06 -29.72
CA GLN A 155 18.83 -3.49 -30.01
C GLN A 155 17.57 -4.18 -29.45
N VAL A 156 16.74 -3.43 -28.72
CA VAL A 156 15.50 -3.92 -28.10
C VAL A 156 14.31 -3.07 -28.55
N ARG A 157 13.10 -3.61 -28.44
CA ARG A 157 11.87 -2.88 -28.78
C ARG A 157 11.34 -2.15 -27.55
N PRO A 158 10.70 -0.98 -27.70
CA PRO A 158 10.09 -0.25 -26.58
C PRO A 158 9.07 -1.07 -25.78
N THR A 159 8.38 -2.00 -26.44
CA THR A 159 7.37 -2.90 -25.86
C THR A 159 7.95 -4.16 -25.22
N ASP A 160 9.26 -4.41 -25.34
CA ASP A 160 9.88 -5.60 -24.74
C ASP A 160 9.72 -5.56 -23.22
N VAL A 161 9.45 -6.73 -22.65
CA VAL A 161 9.13 -6.85 -21.23
C VAL A 161 10.41 -6.78 -20.42
N VAL A 162 10.37 -6.01 -19.33
CA VAL A 162 11.47 -5.91 -18.37
C VAL A 162 11.02 -6.54 -17.05
N PHE A 163 11.69 -7.61 -16.64
CA PHE A 163 11.49 -8.25 -15.35
C PHE A 163 12.54 -7.76 -14.37
N ILE A 164 12.12 -7.23 -13.23
CA ILE A 164 13.00 -6.80 -12.14
C ILE A 164 12.69 -7.68 -10.94
N TYR A 165 13.67 -8.42 -10.44
CA TYR A 165 13.41 -9.42 -9.40
C TYR A 165 14.60 -9.65 -8.48
N ALA A 166 14.29 -10.11 -7.27
CA ALA A 166 15.27 -10.52 -6.28
C ALA A 166 15.29 -12.06 -6.17
N GLN A 167 16.48 -12.66 -6.20
CA GLN A 167 16.70 -14.08 -5.94
C GLN A 167 17.48 -14.27 -4.64
N ALA A 168 17.17 -15.33 -3.90
CA ALA A 168 18.03 -15.75 -2.79
C ALA A 168 19.43 -16.13 -3.32
N GLU A 169 20.48 -15.82 -2.56
CA GLU A 169 21.86 -16.20 -2.94
C GLU A 169 22.12 -17.69 -2.75
N GLN A 170 21.35 -18.32 -1.87
CA GLN A 170 21.40 -19.74 -1.58
C GLN A 170 19.99 -20.33 -1.67
N GLY A 171 19.89 -21.52 -2.25
CA GLY A 171 18.63 -22.25 -2.39
C GLY A 171 18.05 -22.22 -3.81
N SER A 172 16.71 -22.25 -3.90
CA SER A 172 15.99 -22.39 -5.16
C SER A 172 16.20 -21.17 -6.08
N PRO A 173 16.31 -21.35 -7.42
CA PRO A 173 16.44 -20.25 -8.37
C PRO A 173 15.15 -19.42 -8.53
N MET A 174 14.09 -19.72 -7.80
CA MET A 174 12.83 -18.96 -7.86
C MET A 174 13.00 -17.54 -7.29
N PRO A 175 12.39 -16.51 -7.92
CA PRO A 175 12.44 -15.16 -7.41
C PRO A 175 11.59 -15.01 -6.14
N LEU A 176 12.11 -14.25 -5.17
CA LEU A 176 11.45 -13.90 -3.91
C LEU A 176 10.44 -12.77 -4.08
N ALA A 177 10.71 -11.87 -5.02
CA ALA A 177 9.85 -10.75 -5.40
C ALA A 177 10.13 -10.43 -6.86
N ILE A 178 9.08 -10.20 -7.65
CA ILE A 178 9.19 -9.88 -9.06
C ILE A 178 8.25 -8.75 -9.46
N LEU A 179 8.77 -7.82 -10.26
CA LEU A 179 8.04 -6.72 -10.85
C LEU A 179 8.21 -6.77 -12.37
N ARG A 180 7.14 -6.44 -13.10
CA ARG A 180 7.13 -6.41 -14.56
C ARG A 180 6.90 -4.98 -15.06
N THR A 181 7.72 -4.55 -16.00
CA THR A 181 7.58 -3.27 -16.73
C THR A 181 7.97 -3.46 -18.20
N THR A 182 8.28 -2.39 -18.92
CA THR A 182 8.66 -2.40 -20.34
C THR A 182 9.87 -1.52 -20.60
N VAL A 183 10.57 -1.75 -21.72
CA VAL A 183 11.75 -0.95 -22.11
C VAL A 183 11.43 0.54 -22.22
N GLN A 184 10.26 0.90 -22.77
CA GLN A 184 9.82 2.30 -22.91
C GLN A 184 9.64 3.03 -21.58
N ALA A 185 9.48 2.29 -20.47
CA ALA A 185 9.36 2.87 -19.13
C ALA A 185 10.74 3.12 -18.48
N LEU A 186 11.84 2.70 -19.11
CA LEU A 186 13.19 2.90 -18.56
C LEU A 186 13.72 4.32 -18.87
N PRO A 187 14.39 4.98 -17.91
CA PRO A 187 14.74 4.49 -16.57
C PRO A 187 13.54 4.40 -15.63
N PHE A 188 13.48 3.33 -14.84
CA PHE A 188 12.32 3.01 -14.00
C PHE A 188 12.73 2.90 -12.53
N ASP A 189 12.03 3.61 -11.65
CA ASP A 189 12.20 3.51 -10.20
C ASP A 189 11.40 2.32 -9.66
N PHE A 190 12.10 1.31 -9.15
CA PHE A 190 11.51 0.08 -8.66
C PHE A 190 11.53 0.00 -7.14
N SER A 191 10.59 -0.78 -6.62
CA SER A 191 10.55 -1.22 -5.24
C SER A 191 10.11 -2.67 -5.18
N LEU A 192 10.89 -3.50 -4.50
CA LEU A 192 10.58 -4.90 -4.22
C LEU A 192 10.33 -5.08 -2.73
N ASP A 193 9.23 -5.72 -2.38
CA ASP A 193 8.87 -6.11 -1.01
C ASP A 193 8.05 -7.43 -1.05
N ASP A 194 7.69 -7.93 0.13
CA ASP A 194 7.00 -9.21 0.28
C ASP A 194 5.61 -9.29 -0.40
N SER A 195 4.99 -8.15 -0.74
CA SER A 195 3.71 -8.18 -1.47
C SER A 195 3.84 -8.70 -2.90
N LEU A 196 5.05 -8.68 -3.44
CA LEU A 196 5.40 -9.18 -4.77
C LEU A 196 5.91 -10.63 -4.75
N ALA A 197 5.87 -11.29 -3.59
CA ALA A 197 6.28 -12.69 -3.47
C ALA A 197 5.23 -13.64 -4.04
N MET A 198 5.67 -14.60 -4.86
CA MET A 198 4.78 -15.62 -5.43
C MET A 198 4.41 -16.73 -4.44
N SER A 199 5.15 -16.88 -3.35
CA SER A 199 4.90 -17.88 -2.32
C SER A 199 4.97 -17.29 -0.92
N PRO A 200 4.15 -17.77 0.03
CA PRO A 200 4.19 -17.27 1.39
C PRO A 200 5.44 -17.72 2.16
N GLN A 201 6.14 -18.79 1.74
CA GLN A 201 7.35 -19.28 2.41
C GLN A 201 8.65 -18.65 1.88
N ALA A 202 8.72 -18.24 0.61
CA ALA A 202 9.92 -17.65 0.02
C ALA A 202 9.73 -16.13 -0.15
N ARG A 203 10.06 -15.39 0.92
CA ARG A 203 9.87 -13.93 1.03
C ARG A 203 11.18 -13.19 1.08
N LEU A 204 11.14 -11.92 0.67
CA LEU A 204 12.30 -11.02 0.73
C LEU A 204 12.70 -10.75 2.18
N SER A 205 11.73 -10.66 3.09
CA SER A 205 11.96 -10.50 4.53
C SER A 205 12.65 -11.64 5.24
N GLY A 206 12.63 -12.83 4.65
CA GLY A 206 13.35 -13.97 5.19
C GLY A 206 14.86 -13.97 4.89
N GLN A 207 15.34 -13.02 4.09
CA GLN A 207 16.73 -12.97 3.64
C GLN A 207 17.49 -11.81 4.26
N SER A 208 18.79 -11.98 4.47
CA SER A 208 19.71 -10.89 4.82
C SER A 208 20.27 -10.22 3.56
N HIS A 209 20.63 -11.02 2.56
CA HIS A 209 21.14 -10.58 1.27
C HIS A 209 20.46 -11.32 0.13
N VAL A 210 20.36 -10.67 -1.02
CA VAL A 210 19.81 -11.22 -2.25
C VAL A 210 20.65 -10.80 -3.45
N THR A 211 20.51 -11.55 -4.54
CA THR A 211 20.95 -11.10 -5.85
C THR A 211 19.79 -10.40 -6.55
N LEU A 212 19.97 -9.12 -6.88
CA LEU A 212 19.00 -8.33 -7.61
C LEU A 212 19.31 -8.41 -9.11
N LYS A 213 18.30 -8.70 -9.93
CA LYS A 213 18.43 -8.82 -11.38
C LYS A 213 17.36 -8.05 -12.12
N ALA A 214 17.73 -7.53 -13.28
CA ALA A 214 16.80 -6.95 -14.24
C ALA A 214 17.05 -7.58 -15.60
N ARG A 215 16.00 -8.02 -16.28
CA ARG A 215 16.10 -8.72 -17.56
C ARG A 215 15.12 -8.15 -18.57
N VAL A 216 15.63 -7.72 -19.72
CA VAL A 216 14.83 -7.46 -20.92
C VAL A 216 14.62 -8.78 -21.64
N SER A 217 13.36 -9.17 -21.82
CA SER A 217 12.98 -10.38 -22.55
C SER A 217 12.15 -10.01 -23.79
N PRO A 218 12.74 -10.05 -25.00
CA PRO A 218 12.02 -9.84 -26.25
C PRO A 218 10.96 -10.91 -26.53
N SER A 219 11.15 -12.14 -26.05
CA SER A 219 10.19 -13.24 -26.17
C SER A 219 9.05 -13.16 -25.14
N GLY A 220 9.21 -12.33 -24.10
CA GLY A 220 8.25 -12.18 -23.00
C GLY A 220 8.16 -13.40 -22.08
N GLN A 221 9.02 -14.40 -22.26
CA GLN A 221 9.00 -15.64 -21.47
C GLN A 221 9.66 -15.44 -20.10
N ALA A 222 9.12 -16.14 -19.09
CA ALA A 222 9.61 -16.06 -17.72
C ALA A 222 11.01 -16.69 -17.52
N MET A 223 11.41 -17.62 -18.39
CA MET A 223 12.72 -18.28 -18.35
C MET A 223 13.75 -17.50 -19.17
N PRO A 224 15.02 -17.37 -18.70
CA PRO A 224 16.12 -16.78 -19.47
C PRO A 224 16.33 -17.47 -20.81
N GLN A 225 16.51 -16.68 -21.87
CA GLN A 225 16.82 -17.16 -23.22
C GLN A 225 18.03 -16.44 -23.80
N ALA A 226 18.72 -17.11 -24.72
CA ALA A 226 19.77 -16.49 -25.51
C ALA A 226 19.20 -15.27 -26.25
N GLY A 227 19.90 -14.13 -26.18
CA GLY A 227 19.45 -12.85 -26.71
C GLY A 227 18.66 -11.96 -25.73
N ASP A 228 18.36 -12.44 -24.52
CA ASP A 228 17.92 -11.56 -23.44
C ASP A 228 19.06 -10.66 -22.98
N TRP A 229 18.74 -9.45 -22.52
CA TRP A 229 19.69 -8.57 -21.84
C TRP A 229 19.45 -8.61 -20.34
N ILE A 230 20.51 -8.74 -19.55
CA ILE A 230 20.45 -8.84 -18.10
C ILE A 230 21.39 -7.83 -17.42
N GLY A 231 20.95 -7.32 -16.28
CA GLY A 231 21.76 -6.61 -15.31
C GLY A 231 21.71 -7.36 -13.99
N THR A 232 22.85 -7.47 -13.31
CA THR A 232 22.97 -8.19 -12.04
C THR A 232 23.68 -7.35 -10.99
N LEU A 233 23.11 -7.27 -9.79
CA LEU A 233 23.74 -6.76 -8.58
C LEU A 233 23.76 -7.89 -7.54
N PRO A 234 24.93 -8.49 -7.25
CA PRO A 234 25.06 -9.49 -6.19
C PRO A 234 25.09 -8.84 -4.80
N HIS A 235 24.86 -9.62 -3.75
CA HIS A 235 25.06 -9.24 -2.35
C HIS A 235 24.34 -7.95 -1.93
N VAL A 236 23.10 -7.76 -2.40
CA VAL A 236 22.26 -6.63 -2.02
C VAL A 236 21.62 -6.91 -0.67
N ALA A 237 21.93 -6.09 0.32
CA ALA A 237 21.28 -6.15 1.63
C ALA A 237 19.77 -5.89 1.52
N VAL A 238 18.97 -6.72 2.18
CA VAL A 238 17.52 -6.49 2.29
C VAL A 238 17.30 -5.20 3.09
N GLY A 239 16.53 -4.27 2.53
CA GLY A 239 16.39 -2.90 3.05
C GLY A 239 17.19 -1.85 2.27
N ALA A 240 18.05 -2.25 1.33
CA ALA A 240 18.86 -1.32 0.53
C ALA A 240 17.98 -0.41 -0.35
N GLN A 241 18.38 0.85 -0.46
CA GLN A 241 17.65 1.89 -1.20
C GLN A 241 18.57 2.63 -2.15
N ARG A 242 17.98 3.30 -3.15
CA ARG A 242 18.70 4.11 -4.15
C ARG A 242 19.75 3.31 -4.93
N LEU A 243 19.52 2.01 -5.09
CA LEU A 243 20.39 1.17 -5.92
C LEU A 243 20.30 1.61 -7.38
N VAL A 244 21.38 1.42 -8.14
CA VAL A 244 21.38 1.63 -9.60
C VAL A 244 21.68 0.30 -10.25
N LEU A 245 20.67 -0.28 -10.91
CA LEU A 245 20.77 -1.55 -11.61
C LEU A 245 20.82 -1.28 -13.11
N THR A 246 21.98 -1.49 -13.70
CA THR A 246 22.20 -1.29 -15.15
C THR A 246 22.08 -2.63 -15.86
N ILE A 247 21.30 -2.66 -16.95
CA ILE A 247 21.20 -3.83 -17.82
C ILE A 247 22.26 -3.71 -18.90
N ASP A 248 23.29 -4.57 -18.87
CA ASP A 248 24.50 -4.42 -19.68
C ASP A 248 25.10 -5.73 -20.22
N GLU A 249 24.61 -6.89 -19.78
CA GLU A 249 25.10 -8.20 -20.21
C GLU A 249 24.09 -8.89 -21.14
N MET A 250 24.55 -9.49 -22.24
CA MET A 250 23.69 -10.29 -23.13
C MET A 250 23.81 -11.77 -22.75
N VAL A 251 22.67 -12.43 -22.56
CA VAL A 251 22.59 -13.87 -22.35
C VAL A 251 22.97 -14.57 -23.66
N LYS A 252 24.01 -15.40 -23.61
CA LYS A 252 24.53 -16.16 -24.75
C LYS A 252 23.85 -17.51 -24.89
#